data_AF-A0A2E1KWK8-F1
#
_entry.id   AF-A0A2E1KWK8-F1
#
_cell.length_a   1.000
_cell.length_b   1.000
_cell.length_c   1.000
_cell.angle_alpha   90.00
_cell.angle_beta   90.00
_cell.angle_gamma   90.00
#
_symmetry.space_group_name_H-M   'P 1'
#
loop_
_entity.id
_entity.type
_entity.pdbx_description
1 polymer ?
#
loop_
_entity_poly.entity_id
_entity_poly.type
_entity_poly.pdbx_seq_one_letter_code
_entity_poly.pdbx_strand_id
1 'polypeptide(L)'
;MTEENKHKQTDISTQSELSDSAIHEVHESLLKDKELPAEGFSLLPIVLIFLFAGVCFWGGIYIVNHGGDFRWDAYDPDYVYHDAVASIPEKSLFEIGQKIFTNQCVQCHQADGQGVIGVYPPLVASQWVTGHQEVLARILINGMNGKVLVLGKTYNGNMPAFGPSGLNLKAKQIAGVLTYIRQEWGNAASEVTEATMLNYMEQYSPRTTPWTADELLANLSPEPIAPNENSDEGGAVSPEMENKLDNVSEPEHSHDAHSTLSSIEKRHS
;
A
#
# COMPACT_ATOMS: atom_id res chain seq x y z
N MET A 1 93.05 41.35 43.31
CA MET A 1 93.06 40.42 44.46
C MET A 1 91.78 40.70 45.24
N THR A 2 90.81 39.82 45.42
CA THR A 2 90.70 38.37 45.17
C THR A 2 89.22 38.03 45.33
N GLU A 3 88.76 37.03 44.58
CA GLU A 3 87.48 36.34 44.80
C GLU A 3 87.34 35.79 46.23
N GLU A 4 86.12 35.77 46.75
CA GLU A 4 85.45 34.63 47.42
C GLU A 4 84.38 35.12 48.41
N ASN A 5 83.10 35.07 48.02
CA ASN A 5 82.13 34.25 48.74
C ASN A 5 80.84 34.08 47.95
N LYS A 6 80.77 32.93 47.27
CA LYS A 6 79.63 32.42 46.53
C LYS A 6 78.67 31.75 47.52
N HIS A 7 77.75 32.52 48.09
CA HIS A 7 76.47 32.02 48.59
C HIS A 7 75.57 33.23 48.88
N LYS A 8 74.32 33.19 48.42
CA LYS A 8 73.24 34.18 48.65
C LYS A 8 73.02 35.24 47.54
N GLN A 9 73.07 34.83 46.27
CA GLN A 9 72.64 35.68 45.15
C GLN A 9 71.80 34.91 44.12
N THR A 10 70.89 34.03 44.56
CA THR A 10 69.96 33.31 43.67
C THR A 10 68.68 32.93 44.43
N ASP A 11 68.01 33.89 45.08
CA ASP A 11 66.69 33.63 45.71
C ASP A 11 65.80 34.87 45.89
N ILE A 12 66.09 36.00 45.23
CA ILE A 12 65.34 37.26 45.46
C ILE A 12 64.61 37.80 44.20
N SER A 13 64.88 37.28 42.99
CA SER A 13 64.16 37.76 41.79
C SER A 13 62.94 36.92 41.40
N THR A 14 62.72 35.74 41.97
CA THR A 14 61.61 34.84 41.60
C THR A 14 60.41 34.94 42.55
N GLN A 15 60.58 35.56 43.72
CA GLN A 15 59.51 35.69 44.71
C GLN A 15 58.62 36.91 44.49
N SER A 16 59.06 37.92 43.72
CA SER A 16 58.23 39.11 43.43
C SER A 16 57.23 38.87 42.30
N GLU A 17 57.56 38.04 41.31
CA GLU A 17 56.65 37.71 40.19
C GLU A 17 55.52 36.73 40.59
N LEU A 18 55.69 35.97 41.67
CA LEU A 18 54.68 35.04 42.22
C LEU A 18 54.18 35.47 43.60
N SER A 19 54.36 36.75 43.96
CA SER A 19 53.81 37.29 45.20
C SER A 19 52.29 37.39 45.08
N ASP A 20 51.58 37.02 46.15
CA ASP A 20 50.10 37.04 46.20
C ASP A 20 49.54 38.42 45.82
N SER A 21 50.27 39.48 46.19
CA SER A 21 49.99 40.87 45.80
C SER A 21 50.10 41.13 44.29
N ALA A 22 51.10 40.55 43.61
CA ALA A 22 51.28 40.72 42.17
C ALA A 22 50.18 39.98 41.39
N ILE A 23 49.77 38.79 41.86
CA ILE A 23 48.64 38.05 41.28
C ILE A 23 47.33 38.81 41.48
N HIS A 24 47.15 39.44 42.65
CA HIS A 24 45.99 40.30 42.94
C HIS A 24 45.94 41.55 42.05
N GLU A 25 47.08 42.22 41.82
CA GLU A 25 47.15 43.40 40.95
C GLU A 25 46.84 43.06 39.48
N VAL A 26 47.31 41.89 39.00
CA VAL A 26 46.95 41.38 37.67
C VAL A 26 45.46 41.00 37.61
N HIS A 27 44.89 40.40 38.65
CA HIS A 27 43.45 40.12 38.70
C HIS A 27 42.60 41.40 38.74
N GLU A 28 43.04 42.42 39.49
CA GLU A 28 42.35 43.70 39.60
C GLU A 28 42.34 44.44 38.26
N SER A 29 43.48 44.47 37.56
CA SER A 29 43.57 45.04 36.21
C SER A 29 42.71 44.27 35.19
N LEU A 30 42.67 42.94 35.25
CA LEU A 30 41.81 42.13 34.38
C LEU A 30 40.31 42.26 34.67
N LEU A 31 39.93 42.55 35.92
CA LEU A 31 38.53 42.76 36.31
C LEU A 31 38.04 44.17 35.96
N LYS A 32 38.93 45.15 35.92
CA LYS A 32 38.61 46.54 35.58
C LYS A 32 38.11 46.71 34.14
N ASP A 33 38.58 45.87 33.23
CA ASP A 33 38.21 45.90 31.80
C ASP A 33 37.02 44.99 31.46
N LYS A 34 36.51 44.21 32.42
CA LYS A 34 35.33 43.38 32.20
C LYS A 34 34.09 44.21 32.41
N GLU A 35 33.53 44.71 31.31
CA GLU A 35 32.16 45.23 31.29
C GLU A 35 31.23 44.17 31.90
N LEU A 36 30.52 44.54 32.97
CA LEU A 36 29.55 43.67 33.62
C LEU A 36 28.53 43.23 32.55
N PRO A 37 28.14 41.93 32.51
CA PRO A 37 27.14 41.49 31.57
C PRO A 37 25.90 42.35 31.76
N ALA A 38 25.45 43.00 30.69
CA ALA A 38 24.21 43.77 30.73
C ALA A 38 23.06 42.79 31.00
N GLU A 39 22.59 42.76 32.25
CA GLU A 39 21.44 41.97 32.68
C GLU A 39 20.15 42.65 32.20
N GLY A 40 19.95 42.59 30.89
CA GLY A 40 18.71 42.94 30.23
C GLY A 40 18.05 41.68 29.70
N PHE A 41 16.72 41.68 29.61
CA PHE A 41 15.99 40.70 28.81
C PHE A 41 16.58 40.72 27.40
N SER A 42 17.44 39.75 27.08
CA SER A 42 17.70 39.46 25.67
C SER A 42 16.35 39.03 25.14
N LEU A 43 15.79 39.82 24.21
CA LEU A 43 14.62 39.39 23.45
C LEU A 43 15.06 38.09 22.79
N LEU A 44 14.67 36.97 23.41
CA LEU A 44 14.88 35.63 22.90
C LEU A 44 14.50 35.73 21.42
N PRO A 45 15.44 35.53 20.49
CA PRO A 45 15.38 36.16 19.18
C PRO A 45 14.02 35.82 18.59
N ILE A 46 13.23 36.85 18.30
CA ILE A 46 11.81 36.75 17.95
C ILE A 46 11.58 35.67 16.87
N VAL A 47 12.59 35.48 16.00
CA VAL A 47 12.70 34.40 15.02
C VAL A 47 12.53 32.99 15.62
N LEU A 48 13.16 32.66 16.75
CA LEU A 48 13.02 31.35 17.41
C LEU A 48 11.60 31.12 17.93
N ILE A 49 10.92 32.16 18.42
CA ILE A 49 9.51 32.07 18.85
C ILE A 49 8.62 31.78 17.65
N PHE A 50 8.81 32.49 16.54
CA PHE A 50 8.05 32.23 15.31
C PHE A 50 8.36 30.87 14.69
N LEU A 51 9.61 30.40 14.76
CA LEU A 51 10.00 29.06 14.33
C LEU A 51 9.26 28.00 15.17
N PHE A 52 9.34 28.12 16.51
CA PHE A 52 8.68 27.19 17.40
C PHE A 52 7.16 27.18 17.20
N ALA A 53 6.54 28.36 17.08
CA ALA A 53 5.13 28.49 16.78
C ALA A 53 4.76 27.84 15.44
N GLY A 54 5.59 28.00 14.41
CA GLY A 54 5.40 27.35 13.10
C GLY A 54 5.45 25.82 13.19
N VAL A 55 6.40 25.27 13.95
CA VAL A 55 6.51 23.81 14.17
C VAL A 55 5.32 23.29 14.97
N CYS A 56 4.90 23.98 16.03
CA CYS A 56 3.72 23.60 16.81
C CYS A 56 2.43 23.70 15.98
N PHE A 57 2.29 24.73 15.16
CA PHE A 57 1.14 24.91 14.29
C PHE A 57 1.08 23.83 13.21
N TRP A 58 2.20 23.58 12.53
CA TRP A 58 2.30 22.51 11.54
C TRP A 58 2.07 21.13 12.16
N GLY A 59 2.68 20.85 13.31
CA GLY A 59 2.48 19.61 14.06
C GLY A 59 1.03 19.43 14.53
N GLY A 60 0.39 20.51 14.99
CA GLY A 60 -1.03 20.52 15.36
C GLY A 60 -1.93 20.18 14.18
N ILE A 61 -1.75 20.85 13.04
CA ILE A 61 -2.50 20.53 11.80
C ILE A 61 -2.25 19.08 11.37
N TYR A 62 -1.00 18.63 11.41
CA TYR A 62 -0.65 17.28 11.03
C TYR A 62 -1.34 16.23 11.92
N ILE A 63 -1.31 16.43 13.24
CA ILE A 63 -1.98 15.56 14.21
C ILE A 63 -3.49 15.61 14.06
N VAL A 64 -4.10 16.76 13.79
CA VAL A 64 -5.57 16.82 13.57
C VAL A 64 -5.95 16.04 12.31
N ASN A 65 -5.19 16.19 11.22
CA ASN A 65 -5.48 15.51 9.95
C ASN A 65 -5.17 14.00 9.98
N HIS A 66 -4.23 13.55 10.81
CA HIS A 66 -3.73 12.15 10.82
C HIS A 66 -3.92 11.43 12.15
N GLY A 67 -4.46 12.09 13.17
CA GLY A 67 -4.52 11.60 14.55
C GLY A 67 -5.62 10.60 14.84
N GLY A 68 -6.49 10.29 13.88
CA GLY A 68 -7.51 9.26 14.06
C GLY A 68 -8.49 9.58 15.19
N ASP A 69 -8.99 10.83 15.21
CA ASP A 69 -10.08 11.32 16.05
C ASP A 69 -9.95 10.93 17.53
N PHE A 70 -8.91 11.44 18.21
CA PHE A 70 -8.70 11.17 19.65
C PHE A 70 -9.93 11.58 20.48
N ARG A 71 -10.76 10.59 20.79
CA ARG A 71 -12.00 10.69 21.56
C ARG A 71 -11.69 10.73 23.06
N TRP A 72 -11.97 11.85 23.71
CA TRP A 72 -11.78 11.99 25.16
C TRP A 72 -12.81 11.17 25.97
N ASP A 73 -13.94 10.84 25.34
CA ASP A 73 -15.09 10.10 25.85
C ASP A 73 -14.96 8.58 25.69
N ALA A 74 -13.88 8.08 25.10
CA ALA A 74 -13.65 6.65 24.86
C ALA A 74 -13.63 5.77 26.13
N TYR A 75 -13.47 6.38 27.31
CA TYR A 75 -13.43 5.71 28.61
C TYR A 75 -14.58 6.10 29.54
N ASP A 76 -15.59 6.84 29.06
CA ASP A 76 -16.75 7.16 29.88
C ASP A 76 -17.63 5.90 30.02
N PRO A 77 -17.88 5.40 31.25
CA PRO A 77 -18.71 4.22 31.48
C PRO A 77 -20.18 4.43 31.05
N ASP A 78 -20.64 5.68 30.94
CA ASP A 78 -21.98 6.04 30.49
C ASP A 78 -22.00 6.51 29.02
N TYR A 79 -20.95 6.22 28.25
CA TYR A 79 -20.85 6.60 26.84
C TYR A 79 -21.97 5.94 25.99
N VAL A 80 -22.93 6.76 25.57
CA VAL A 80 -23.94 6.38 24.57
C VAL A 80 -23.36 6.59 23.19
N TYR A 81 -23.09 5.50 22.48
CA TYR A 81 -22.63 5.49 21.10
C TYR A 81 -23.69 6.16 20.21
N HIS A 82 -23.41 7.40 19.77
CA HIS A 82 -24.21 8.08 18.76
C HIS A 82 -23.57 7.82 17.39
N ASP A 83 -24.31 7.16 16.49
CA ASP A 83 -23.94 6.66 15.16
C ASP A 83 -23.41 7.69 14.14
N ALA A 84 -23.02 8.89 14.53
CA ALA A 84 -22.25 9.77 13.66
C ALA A 84 -20.77 9.42 13.77
N VAL A 85 -20.41 8.19 13.38
CA VAL A 85 -19.02 7.85 13.09
C VAL A 85 -18.61 8.80 11.97
N ALA A 86 -17.77 9.79 12.26
CA ALA A 86 -17.01 10.45 11.22
C ALA A 86 -16.37 9.31 10.42
N SER A 87 -16.84 9.10 9.19
CA SER A 87 -16.47 7.93 8.40
C SER A 87 -14.96 7.90 8.37
N ILE A 88 -14.34 6.95 9.09
CA ILE A 88 -12.93 6.63 8.88
C ILE A 88 -12.87 6.40 7.37
N PRO A 89 -12.08 7.17 6.60
CA PRO A 89 -12.02 6.96 5.17
C PRO A 89 -11.66 5.50 4.99
N GLU A 90 -12.62 4.70 4.55
CA GLU A 90 -12.44 3.28 4.42
C GLU A 90 -11.44 3.12 3.29
N LYS A 91 -10.21 2.77 3.66
CA LYS A 91 -9.16 2.57 2.67
C LYS A 91 -9.65 1.52 1.69
N SER A 92 -9.58 1.86 0.42
CA SER A 92 -9.97 0.94 -0.64
C SER A 92 -9.18 -0.37 -0.51
N LEU A 93 -9.77 -1.48 -0.95
CA LEU A 93 -9.05 -2.77 -0.99
C LEU A 93 -7.76 -2.64 -1.81
N PHE A 94 -7.78 -1.82 -2.87
CA PHE A 94 -6.61 -1.49 -3.67
C PHE A 94 -5.48 -0.86 -2.85
N GLU A 95 -5.74 0.19 -2.05
CA GLU A 95 -4.72 0.86 -1.23
C GLU A 95 -4.17 -0.05 -0.13
N ILE A 96 -5.03 -0.87 0.48
CA ILE A 96 -4.63 -1.88 1.46
C ILE A 96 -3.68 -2.89 0.79
N GLY A 97 -4.07 -3.38 -0.38
CA GLY A 97 -3.31 -4.32 -1.18
C GLY A 97 -1.96 -3.78 -1.59
N GLN A 98 -1.92 -2.55 -2.11
CA GLN A 98 -0.68 -1.87 -2.48
C GLN A 98 0.29 -1.84 -1.31
N LYS A 99 -0.15 -1.36 -0.13
CA LYS A 99 0.71 -1.28 1.05
C LYS A 99 1.28 -2.65 1.44
N ILE A 100 0.48 -3.71 1.40
CA ILE A 100 0.94 -5.05 1.76
C ILE A 100 1.91 -5.57 0.70
N PHE A 101 1.60 -5.38 -0.59
CA PHE A 101 2.46 -5.78 -1.70
C PHE A 101 3.87 -5.18 -1.57
N THR A 102 3.98 -3.88 -1.31
CA THR A 102 5.26 -3.19 -1.16
C THR A 102 6.05 -3.67 0.07
N ASN A 103 5.39 -4.19 1.10
CA ASN A 103 6.07 -4.66 2.31
C ASN A 103 6.48 -6.14 2.22
N GLN A 104 5.64 -6.98 1.61
CA GLN A 104 5.78 -8.43 1.69
C GLN A 104 6.06 -9.10 0.34
N CYS A 105 5.40 -8.65 -0.74
CA CYS A 105 5.42 -9.34 -2.02
C CYS A 105 6.55 -8.86 -2.94
N VAL A 106 6.94 -7.58 -2.80
CA VAL A 106 7.94 -6.91 -3.64
C VAL A 106 9.30 -7.60 -3.64
N GLN A 107 9.65 -8.28 -2.54
CA GLN A 107 10.95 -8.90 -2.34
C GLN A 107 11.21 -10.02 -3.36
N CYS A 108 10.15 -10.68 -3.83
CA CYS A 108 10.23 -11.75 -4.81
C CYS A 108 9.66 -11.31 -6.17
N HIS A 109 8.49 -10.65 -6.18
CA HIS A 109 7.80 -10.28 -7.41
C HIS A 109 8.22 -8.93 -8.00
N GLN A 110 9.13 -8.21 -7.33
CA GLN A 110 9.59 -6.86 -7.70
C GLN A 110 8.47 -5.81 -7.66
N ALA A 111 8.86 -4.53 -7.68
CA ALA A 111 7.91 -3.41 -7.58
C ALA A 111 7.02 -3.27 -8.83
N ASP A 112 7.55 -3.71 -9.97
CA ASP A 112 6.87 -3.73 -11.27
C ASP A 112 6.12 -5.04 -11.53
N GLY A 113 6.10 -5.98 -10.58
CA GLY A 113 5.41 -7.26 -10.74
C GLY A 113 6.03 -8.19 -11.78
N GLN A 114 7.19 -7.86 -12.37
CA GLN A 114 7.82 -8.68 -13.41
C GLN A 114 8.53 -9.91 -12.84
N GLY A 115 8.76 -9.95 -11.52
CA GLY A 115 9.53 -10.99 -10.87
C GLY A 115 10.96 -11.07 -11.41
N VAL A 116 11.55 -12.27 -11.33
CA VAL A 116 12.92 -12.54 -11.78
C VAL A 116 12.89 -13.74 -12.70
N ILE A 117 13.26 -13.54 -13.96
CA ILE A 117 13.21 -14.59 -14.99
C ILE A 117 13.94 -15.85 -14.52
N GLY A 118 13.24 -16.99 -14.57
CA GLY A 118 13.76 -18.29 -14.15
C GLY A 118 13.69 -18.59 -12.65
N VAL A 119 13.40 -17.59 -11.80
CA VAL A 119 13.34 -17.75 -10.33
C VAL A 119 11.94 -17.43 -9.80
N TYR A 120 11.47 -16.20 -10.01
CA TYR A 120 10.16 -15.73 -9.56
C TYR A 120 9.27 -15.36 -10.75
N PRO A 121 8.04 -15.90 -10.84
CA PRO A 121 7.18 -15.65 -11.98
C PRO A 121 6.67 -14.20 -12.02
N PRO A 122 6.45 -13.65 -13.23
CA PRO A 122 5.78 -12.36 -13.38
C PRO A 122 4.30 -12.48 -13.00
N LEU A 123 3.79 -11.43 -12.37
CA LEU A 123 2.38 -11.19 -12.10
C LEU A 123 1.72 -10.37 -13.24
N VAL A 124 2.53 -9.57 -13.95
CA VAL A 124 2.08 -8.78 -15.10
C VAL A 124 1.65 -9.68 -16.25
N ALA A 125 0.46 -9.45 -16.80
CA ALA A 125 -0.11 -10.19 -17.93
C ALA A 125 -0.14 -11.73 -17.73
N SER A 126 -0.10 -12.19 -16.48
CA SER A 126 -0.11 -13.61 -16.16
C SER A 126 -1.53 -14.16 -16.20
N GLN A 127 -1.74 -15.24 -16.95
CA GLN A 127 -3.03 -15.96 -16.97
C GLN A 127 -3.48 -16.44 -15.58
N TRP A 128 -2.52 -16.65 -14.66
CA TRP A 128 -2.79 -17.00 -13.27
C TRP A 128 -3.39 -15.84 -12.50
N VAL A 129 -3.07 -14.61 -12.89
CA VAL A 129 -3.59 -13.39 -12.26
C VAL A 129 -4.93 -12.98 -12.86
N THR A 130 -5.02 -12.96 -14.20
CA THR A 130 -6.22 -12.50 -14.91
C THR A 130 -7.30 -13.57 -15.04
N GLY A 131 -6.98 -14.83 -14.76
CA GLY A 131 -7.94 -15.93 -14.75
C GLY A 131 -8.82 -15.96 -13.50
N HIS A 132 -9.24 -17.16 -13.13
CA HIS A 132 -10.16 -17.40 -12.02
C HIS A 132 -9.59 -16.93 -10.67
N GLN A 133 -10.28 -16.02 -9.99
CA GLN A 133 -9.80 -15.38 -8.76
C GLN A 133 -9.42 -16.36 -7.63
N GLU A 134 -10.12 -17.50 -7.57
CA GLU A 134 -9.89 -18.55 -6.58
C GLU A 134 -8.48 -19.15 -6.66
N VAL A 135 -7.89 -19.20 -7.86
CA VAL A 135 -6.54 -19.74 -8.05
C VAL A 135 -5.53 -18.93 -7.25
N LEU A 136 -5.58 -17.60 -7.36
CA LEU A 136 -4.71 -16.73 -6.58
C LEU A 136 -5.01 -16.81 -5.08
N ALA A 137 -6.29 -16.92 -4.72
CA ALA A 137 -6.70 -17.05 -3.32
C ALA A 137 -6.09 -18.31 -2.68
N ARG A 138 -6.16 -19.46 -3.35
CA ARG A 138 -5.54 -20.72 -2.91
C ARG A 138 -4.03 -20.57 -2.73
N ILE A 139 -3.35 -19.93 -3.69
CA ILE A 139 -1.90 -19.67 -3.64
C ILE A 139 -1.54 -18.79 -2.43
N LEU A 140 -2.28 -17.70 -2.19
CA LEU A 140 -1.98 -16.81 -1.06
C LEU A 140 -2.31 -17.47 0.28
N ILE A 141 -3.41 -18.22 0.41
CA ILE A 141 -3.80 -18.84 1.68
C ILE A 141 -2.77 -19.90 2.10
N ASN A 142 -2.45 -20.86 1.24
CA ASN A 142 -1.65 -22.04 1.62
C ASN A 142 -0.25 -22.10 0.98
N GLY A 143 0.09 -21.16 0.10
CA GLY A 143 1.34 -21.18 -0.66
C GLY A 143 1.28 -22.12 -1.86
N MET A 144 2.34 -22.10 -2.66
CA MET A 144 2.51 -22.96 -3.83
C MET A 144 3.91 -23.55 -3.84
N ASN A 145 4.01 -24.83 -4.20
CA ASN A 145 5.28 -25.51 -4.42
C ASN A 145 5.28 -26.24 -5.77
N GLY A 146 6.42 -26.16 -6.46
CA GLY A 146 6.71 -26.98 -7.63
C GLY A 146 6.76 -26.19 -8.92
N LYS A 147 6.57 -26.90 -10.03
CA LYS A 147 6.70 -26.35 -11.38
C LYS A 147 5.43 -25.64 -11.81
N VAL A 148 5.57 -24.41 -12.28
CA VAL A 148 4.48 -23.60 -12.83
C VAL A 148 4.89 -23.00 -14.17
N LEU A 149 3.98 -23.02 -15.14
CA LEU A 149 4.18 -22.42 -16.46
C LEU A 149 3.51 -21.04 -16.48
N VAL A 150 4.31 -19.99 -16.67
CA VAL A 150 3.84 -18.61 -16.76
C VAL A 150 4.41 -17.99 -18.03
N LEU A 151 3.54 -17.54 -18.94
CA LEU A 151 3.92 -16.90 -20.22
C LEU A 151 4.96 -17.72 -21.02
N GLY A 152 4.78 -19.04 -21.06
CA GLY A 152 5.67 -19.96 -21.80
C GLY A 152 7.01 -20.25 -21.12
N LYS A 153 7.26 -19.72 -19.92
CA LYS A 153 8.45 -20.02 -19.11
C LYS A 153 8.09 -20.87 -17.91
N THR A 154 8.90 -21.89 -17.65
CA THR A 154 8.74 -22.76 -16.50
C THR A 154 9.51 -22.21 -15.31
N TYR A 155 8.83 -22.05 -14.19
CA TYR A 155 9.39 -21.67 -12.90
C TYR A 155 9.26 -22.85 -11.95
N ASN A 156 10.27 -23.10 -11.13
CA ASN A 156 10.22 -24.12 -10.09
C ASN A 156 10.61 -23.49 -8.77
N GLY A 157 9.61 -23.15 -7.97
CA GLY A 157 9.80 -22.34 -6.77
C GLY A 157 8.91 -22.79 -5.62
N ASN A 158 9.13 -22.16 -4.48
CA ASN A 158 8.30 -22.31 -3.29
C ASN A 158 7.83 -20.93 -2.84
N MET A 159 6.54 -20.67 -2.97
CA MET A 159 5.88 -19.50 -2.42
C MET A 159 5.29 -19.87 -1.05
N PRO A 160 5.71 -19.21 0.05
CA PRO A 160 5.18 -19.51 1.37
C PRO A 160 3.70 -19.16 1.48
N ALA A 161 3.03 -19.74 2.47
CA ALA A 161 1.66 -19.39 2.82
C ALA A 161 1.60 -17.98 3.43
N PHE A 162 0.60 -17.19 3.04
CA PHE A 162 0.31 -15.88 3.62
C PHE A 162 -0.99 -15.87 4.44
N GLY A 163 -1.79 -16.93 4.32
CA GLY A 163 -2.98 -17.15 5.14
C GLY A 163 -2.68 -17.61 6.58
N PRO A 164 -3.64 -18.25 7.26
CA PRO A 164 -3.55 -18.56 8.68
C PRO A 164 -2.37 -19.46 9.06
N SER A 165 -1.95 -20.35 8.15
CA SER A 165 -0.80 -21.25 8.37
C SER A 165 0.57 -20.59 8.15
N GLY A 166 0.62 -19.32 7.74
CA GLY A 166 1.85 -18.60 7.41
C GLY A 166 1.91 -17.22 8.07
N LEU A 167 1.92 -16.14 7.27
CA LEU A 167 1.97 -14.76 7.78
C LEU A 167 0.67 -14.29 8.46
N ASN A 168 -0.36 -15.13 8.52
CA ASN A 168 -1.62 -14.88 9.22
C ASN A 168 -2.31 -13.58 8.77
N LEU A 169 -2.29 -13.30 7.46
CA LEU A 169 -3.04 -12.19 6.90
C LEU A 169 -4.54 -12.44 7.02
N LYS A 170 -5.28 -11.38 7.36
CA LYS A 170 -6.75 -11.40 7.44
C LYS A 170 -7.39 -11.43 6.05
N ALA A 171 -8.64 -11.85 5.96
CA ALA A 171 -9.39 -11.90 4.70
C ALA A 171 -9.36 -10.56 3.94
N LYS A 172 -9.66 -9.44 4.61
CA LYS A 172 -9.58 -8.09 4.00
C LYS A 172 -8.22 -7.76 3.39
N GLN A 173 -7.14 -8.19 4.07
CA GLN A 173 -5.77 -7.94 3.63
C GLN A 173 -5.41 -8.77 2.39
N ILE A 174 -5.80 -10.05 2.39
CA ILE A 174 -5.58 -10.94 1.24
C ILE A 174 -6.42 -10.46 0.05
N ALA A 175 -7.70 -10.15 0.27
CA ALA A 175 -8.59 -9.59 -0.75
C ALA A 175 -7.99 -8.33 -1.38
N GLY A 176 -7.49 -7.40 -0.55
CA GLY A 176 -6.82 -6.20 -1.03
C GLY A 176 -5.62 -6.50 -1.93
N VAL A 177 -4.72 -7.40 -1.51
CA VAL A 177 -3.54 -7.77 -2.30
C VAL A 177 -3.95 -8.39 -3.64
N LEU A 178 -4.94 -9.27 -3.64
CA LEU A 178 -5.46 -9.88 -4.87
C LEU A 178 -6.03 -8.83 -5.82
N THR A 179 -6.84 -7.91 -5.29
CA THR A 179 -7.42 -6.80 -6.06
C THR A 179 -6.34 -5.90 -6.65
N TYR A 180 -5.35 -5.50 -5.86
CA TYR A 180 -4.22 -4.70 -6.33
C TYR A 180 -3.48 -5.39 -7.49
N ILE A 181 -3.08 -6.65 -7.32
CA ILE A 181 -2.35 -7.41 -8.37
C ILE A 181 -3.19 -7.58 -9.64
N ARG A 182 -4.52 -7.73 -9.50
CA ARG A 182 -5.46 -7.93 -10.60
C ARG A 182 -5.80 -6.66 -11.39
N GLN A 183 -5.55 -5.49 -10.82
CA GLN A 183 -5.84 -4.18 -11.43
C GLN A 183 -4.57 -3.40 -11.81
N GLU A 184 -3.43 -3.74 -11.21
CA GLU A 184 -2.15 -3.09 -11.45
C GLU A 184 -1.46 -3.59 -12.73
N TRP A 185 -0.53 -2.80 -13.27
CA TRP A 185 0.28 -3.15 -14.45
C TRP A 185 -0.52 -3.46 -15.72
N GLY A 186 -1.72 -2.87 -15.85
CA GLY A 186 -2.60 -3.07 -17.00
C GLY A 186 -3.36 -4.40 -16.96
N ASN A 187 -3.32 -5.13 -15.84
CA ASN A 187 -4.26 -6.22 -15.60
C ASN A 187 -5.67 -5.61 -15.44
N ALA A 188 -6.65 -6.11 -16.19
CA ALA A 188 -8.03 -5.64 -16.15
C ALA A 188 -8.96 -6.75 -15.64
N ALA A 189 -8.67 -7.28 -14.46
CA ALA A 189 -9.45 -8.36 -13.85
C ALA A 189 -10.33 -7.85 -12.70
N SER A 190 -11.38 -8.60 -12.38
CA SER A 190 -12.37 -8.25 -11.36
C SER A 190 -11.76 -8.09 -9.97
N GLU A 191 -12.34 -7.19 -9.17
CA GLU A 191 -12.04 -7.04 -7.75
C GLU A 191 -12.44 -8.30 -6.95
N VAL A 192 -11.62 -8.68 -5.97
CA VAL A 192 -11.92 -9.75 -5.03
C VAL A 192 -12.49 -9.14 -3.76
N THR A 193 -13.76 -9.43 -3.47
CA THR A 193 -14.43 -8.88 -2.28
C THR A 193 -13.97 -9.59 -1.00
N GLU A 194 -14.07 -8.89 0.14
CA GLU A 194 -13.78 -9.48 1.45
C GLU A 194 -14.67 -10.70 1.76
N ALA A 195 -15.96 -10.64 1.39
CA ALA A 195 -16.90 -11.73 1.62
C ALA A 195 -16.51 -13.01 0.85
N THR A 196 -16.11 -12.87 -0.42
CA THR A 196 -15.58 -13.96 -1.22
C THR A 196 -14.31 -14.55 -0.59
N MET A 197 -13.42 -13.69 -0.12
CA MET A 197 -12.17 -14.12 0.50
C MET A 197 -12.40 -14.86 1.82
N LEU A 198 -13.39 -14.47 2.62
CA LEU A 198 -13.78 -15.18 3.83
C LEU A 198 -14.24 -16.61 3.51
N ASN A 199 -15.05 -16.79 2.47
CA ASN A 199 -15.50 -18.11 2.04
C ASN A 199 -14.32 -19.01 1.61
N TYR A 200 -13.39 -18.48 0.80
CA TYR A 200 -12.19 -19.21 0.42
C TYR A 200 -11.28 -19.53 1.61
N MET A 201 -11.16 -18.62 2.57
CA MET A 201 -10.41 -18.90 3.79
C MET A 201 -11.07 -20.01 4.59
N GLU A 202 -12.39 -20.02 4.78
CA GLU A 202 -13.07 -21.11 5.50
C GLU A 202 -12.84 -22.46 4.81
N GLN A 203 -12.94 -22.49 3.48
CA GLN A 203 -12.78 -23.71 2.69
C GLN A 203 -11.34 -24.25 2.68
N TYR A 204 -10.34 -23.37 2.58
CA TYR A 204 -8.94 -23.76 2.34
C TYR A 204 -8.02 -23.62 3.55
N SER A 205 -8.44 -22.95 4.64
CA SER A 205 -7.63 -22.84 5.88
C SER A 205 -7.26 -24.18 6.53
N PRO A 206 -8.09 -25.25 6.47
CA PRO A 206 -7.69 -26.54 7.05
C PRO A 206 -6.49 -27.19 6.37
N ARG A 207 -6.19 -26.80 5.13
CA ARG A 207 -5.08 -27.34 4.36
C ARG A 207 -3.76 -26.73 4.82
N THR A 208 -2.81 -27.58 5.18
CA THR A 208 -1.46 -27.15 5.60
C THR A 208 -0.38 -27.43 4.56
N THR A 209 -0.72 -28.13 3.48
CA THR A 209 0.20 -28.45 2.38
C THR A 209 0.13 -27.40 1.28
N PRO A 210 1.28 -26.93 0.76
CA PRO A 210 1.30 -26.05 -0.41
C PRO A 210 0.62 -26.68 -1.62
N TRP A 211 0.10 -25.84 -2.51
CA TRP A 211 -0.53 -26.27 -3.75
C TRP A 211 0.48 -26.58 -4.85
N THR A 212 0.15 -27.51 -5.73
CA THR A 212 0.85 -27.72 -7.00
C THR A 212 0.10 -27.04 -8.15
N ALA A 213 0.78 -26.75 -9.26
CA ALA A 213 0.15 -26.07 -10.40
C ALA A 213 -1.06 -26.83 -10.97
N ASP A 214 -0.98 -28.16 -11.02
CA ASP A 214 -2.05 -29.01 -11.56
C ASP A 214 -3.28 -29.04 -10.64
N GLU A 215 -3.07 -29.07 -9.31
CA GLU A 215 -4.16 -29.06 -8.33
C GLU A 215 -4.91 -27.73 -8.28
N LEU A 216 -4.23 -26.62 -8.58
CA LEU A 216 -4.85 -25.29 -8.54
C LEU A 216 -5.91 -25.10 -9.63
N LEU A 217 -5.72 -25.74 -10.78
CA LEU A 217 -6.67 -25.67 -11.89
C LEU A 217 -7.80 -26.71 -11.75
N ALA A 218 -7.68 -27.65 -10.81
CA ALA A 218 -8.68 -28.66 -10.56
C ALA A 218 -9.77 -28.16 -9.57
N ASN A 219 -11.02 -28.55 -9.84
CA ASN A 219 -12.18 -28.33 -8.95
C ASN A 219 -12.39 -26.86 -8.55
N LEU A 220 -12.33 -25.94 -9.51
CA LEU A 220 -12.66 -24.53 -9.27
C LEU A 220 -14.17 -24.37 -9.02
N SER A 221 -14.52 -23.60 -7.99
CA SER A 221 -15.90 -23.20 -7.73
C SER A 221 -16.36 -22.18 -8.77
N PRO A 222 -17.68 -22.03 -9.02
CA PRO A 222 -18.18 -20.98 -9.90
C PRO A 222 -17.73 -19.59 -9.40
N GLU A 223 -17.23 -18.76 -10.31
CA GLU A 223 -16.73 -17.43 -9.94
C GLU A 223 -17.87 -16.56 -9.38
N PRO A 224 -17.73 -15.97 -8.19
CA PRO A 224 -18.72 -15.04 -7.67
C PRO A 224 -18.82 -13.84 -8.60
N ILE A 225 -20.02 -13.58 -9.11
CA ILE A 225 -20.31 -12.38 -9.90
C ILE A 225 -20.12 -11.19 -8.96
N ALA A 226 -19.10 -10.37 -9.22
CA ALA A 226 -18.93 -9.11 -8.50
C ALA A 226 -20.22 -8.28 -8.65
N PRO A 227 -20.73 -7.65 -7.58
CA PRO A 227 -21.88 -6.76 -7.70
C PRO A 227 -21.54 -5.68 -8.73
N ASN A 228 -22.23 -5.69 -9.85
CA ASN A 228 -22.15 -4.61 -10.82
C ASN A 228 -22.85 -3.39 -10.20
N GLU A 229 -22.11 -2.33 -9.89
CA GLU A 229 -22.67 -1.02 -9.48
C GLU A 229 -23.48 -0.32 -10.61
N ASN A 230 -23.97 -1.04 -11.61
CA ASN A 230 -24.75 -0.50 -12.71
C ASN A 230 -25.99 -1.36 -12.99
N SER A 231 -26.93 -1.38 -12.03
CA SER A 231 -28.32 -1.75 -12.31
C SER A 231 -29.28 -1.07 -11.34
N ASP A 232 -29.18 0.26 -11.25
CA ASP A 232 -30.29 1.11 -10.79
C ASP A 232 -30.94 1.77 -12.01
N GLU A 233 -31.78 1.02 -12.72
CA GLU A 233 -32.99 1.59 -13.32
C GLU A 233 -34.14 0.61 -13.11
N GLY A 234 -34.98 0.94 -12.15
CA GLY A 234 -36.23 0.25 -11.86
C GLY A 234 -37.24 0.43 -12.99
N GLY A 235 -37.86 -0.68 -13.37
CA GLY A 235 -39.01 -0.71 -14.26
C GLY A 235 -39.84 -1.95 -14.02
N ALA A 236 -40.50 -2.01 -12.86
CA ALA A 236 -41.46 -3.06 -12.56
C ALA A 236 -42.76 -2.87 -13.34
N VAL A 237 -43.15 -3.83 -14.18
CA VAL A 237 -44.54 -4.31 -14.31
C VAL A 237 -44.55 -5.79 -14.72
N SER A 238 -45.34 -6.58 -13.99
CA SER A 238 -45.54 -8.04 -14.10
C SER A 238 -46.77 -8.36 -15.01
N PRO A 239 -47.37 -9.57 -15.03
CA PRO A 239 -47.07 -10.74 -15.85
C PRO A 239 -48.20 -11.16 -16.84
N GLU A 240 -47.93 -12.19 -17.64
CA GLU A 240 -48.86 -13.12 -18.34
C GLU A 240 -49.87 -12.59 -19.39
N MET A 241 -49.73 -13.08 -20.64
CA MET A 241 -50.82 -13.83 -21.29
C MET A 241 -50.34 -14.63 -22.50
N GLU A 242 -50.88 -15.86 -22.56
CA GLU A 242 -50.64 -16.91 -23.54
C GLU A 242 -51.04 -16.57 -25.00
N ASN A 243 -50.29 -17.19 -25.92
CA ASN A 243 -50.76 -17.97 -27.08
C ASN A 243 -51.81 -17.34 -28.04
N LYS A 244 -51.40 -17.08 -29.29
CA LYS A 244 -52.16 -17.60 -30.45
C LYS A 244 -51.36 -17.64 -31.74
N LEU A 245 -51.47 -18.79 -32.40
CA LEU A 245 -51.12 -19.09 -33.78
C LEU A 245 -51.79 -18.16 -34.82
N ASP A 246 -51.22 -18.25 -36.03
CA ASP A 246 -51.83 -18.11 -37.36
C ASP A 246 -51.81 -16.74 -38.07
N ASN A 247 -50.91 -16.69 -39.07
CA ASN A 247 -51.16 -16.48 -40.51
C ASN A 247 -51.79 -15.16 -41.02
N VAL A 248 -51.29 -14.77 -42.20
CA VAL A 248 -51.75 -13.72 -43.14
C VAL A 248 -51.30 -12.31 -42.70
N SER A 249 -50.57 -11.50 -43.46
CA SER A 249 -50.58 -11.15 -44.89
C SER A 249 -49.33 -10.31 -45.21
N GLU A 250 -48.93 -10.31 -46.49
CA GLU A 250 -47.92 -9.42 -47.10
C GLU A 250 -48.11 -7.92 -46.73
N PRO A 251 -47.07 -7.09 -46.90
CA PRO A 251 -46.97 -6.39 -48.18
C PRO A 251 -45.55 -6.18 -48.73
N GLU A 252 -45.56 -5.85 -50.02
CA GLU A 252 -44.50 -5.39 -50.90
C GLU A 252 -43.42 -4.49 -50.25
N HIS A 253 -42.14 -4.76 -50.56
CA HIS A 253 -41.29 -3.69 -51.09
C HIS A 253 -40.19 -4.24 -51.99
N SER A 254 -40.22 -3.75 -53.22
CA SER A 254 -39.14 -3.73 -54.21
C SER A 254 -37.85 -3.20 -53.60
N HIS A 255 -36.71 -3.81 -53.94
CA HIS A 255 -35.58 -3.08 -54.51
C HIS A 255 -34.61 -4.04 -55.21
N ASP A 256 -34.28 -3.64 -56.43
CA ASP A 256 -33.42 -4.28 -57.40
C ASP A 256 -31.99 -4.53 -56.88
N ALA A 257 -31.33 -5.59 -57.37
CA ALA A 257 -30.45 -5.44 -58.53
C ALA A 257 -29.51 -6.64 -58.77
N HIS A 258 -29.23 -6.84 -60.06
CA HIS A 258 -28.05 -7.45 -60.68
C HIS A 258 -27.97 -8.98 -60.93
N SER A 259 -28.08 -9.26 -62.24
CA SER A 259 -27.13 -10.04 -63.05
C SER A 259 -27.50 -11.49 -63.38
N THR A 260 -28.32 -11.65 -64.40
CA THR A 260 -28.35 -12.86 -65.25
C THR A 260 -28.20 -12.48 -66.73
N LEU A 261 -27.01 -12.68 -67.30
CA LEU A 261 -26.82 -12.83 -68.74
C LEU A 261 -25.66 -13.79 -69.02
N SER A 262 -25.99 -15.05 -69.32
CA SER A 262 -25.21 -16.03 -70.08
C SER A 262 -26.06 -17.32 -70.13
N SER A 263 -26.29 -18.06 -71.20
CA SER A 263 -26.01 -18.00 -72.64
C SER A 263 -26.76 -19.22 -73.22
N ILE A 264 -27.06 -19.19 -74.51
CA ILE A 264 -27.29 -20.35 -75.40
C ILE A 264 -28.71 -20.97 -75.43
N GLU A 265 -29.55 -20.30 -76.21
CA GLU A 265 -30.09 -20.74 -77.51
C GLU A 265 -30.37 -22.23 -77.82
N LYS A 266 -31.62 -22.43 -78.27
CA LYS A 266 -32.26 -23.57 -78.93
C LYS A 266 -31.50 -24.17 -80.12
N ARG A 267 -31.67 -25.50 -80.29
CA ARG A 267 -32.09 -26.26 -81.50
C ARG A 267 -31.19 -27.48 -81.76
N HIS A 268 -31.74 -28.68 -81.65
CA HIS A 268 -32.13 -29.54 -82.78
C HIS A 268 -32.63 -30.90 -82.27
N SER A 269 -33.46 -31.52 -83.10
CA SER A 269 -34.00 -32.88 -83.05
C SER A 269 -33.01 -33.97 -82.66
#